data_AF-A0A291GFX2-F1
#
_entry.id   AF-A0A291GFX2-F1
#
_cell.length_a   1.000
_cell.length_b   1.000
_cell.length_c   1.000
_cell.angle_alpha   90.00
_cell.angle_beta   90.00
_cell.angle_gamma   90.00
#
_symmetry.space_group_name_H-M   'P 1'
#
loop_
_entity.id
_entity.type
_entity.pdbx_description
1 polymer ?
#
loop_
_entity_poly.entity_id
_entity_poly.type
_entity_poly.pdbx_seq_one_letter_code
_entity_poly.pdbx_strand_id
1 'polypeptide(L)'
;MTAKLVLHLPAHEQALLEAGKMSTLYPRIKRMVERRGGVVEIAPRFPPTEPDGNLHIVDNARQPHPDTLISVLAYLDRCWHLDPKGVLADSSIADRVFDPEAVDAAQAEACVGDLRARFSDPRHSRYHQKKQVEEIDPEGIVIFLQGPPPYRRGHAYMGRDKMIRAVLDGAGGRPVYIKPHPLRKDEGLKVIRAFEAEGYAPIKTNANVHDLLRQAAVTVSANSAASIEGFLHGTPTVLFARADFDQAAEVVKAPEDFPAALERAVSQPQDYTKFLYWYFSQCLWLDDPAFEARVLERFAEVGFPPGRLGLGNP
;
A
#
# COMPACT_ATOMS: atom_id res chain seq x y z
N MET A 1 7.26 -2.08 36.99
CA MET A 1 7.78 -0.86 36.35
C MET A 1 6.81 -0.48 35.25
N THR A 2 6.56 0.81 35.04
CA THR A 2 5.76 1.31 33.92
C THR A 2 6.48 1.00 32.61
N ALA A 3 5.77 0.45 31.62
CA ALA A 3 6.34 0.17 30.30
C ALA A 3 6.57 1.49 29.54
N LYS A 4 7.56 1.51 28.65
CA LYS A 4 7.77 2.61 27.70
C LYS A 4 7.33 2.20 26.29
N LEU A 5 7.18 3.20 25.42
CA LEU A 5 7.08 3.01 23.98
C LEU A 5 8.47 3.15 23.35
N VAL A 6 8.89 2.20 22.52
CA VAL A 6 10.14 2.25 21.76
C VAL A 6 9.83 2.35 20.27
N LEU A 7 10.33 3.40 19.62
CA LEU A 7 10.20 3.62 18.18
C LEU A 7 11.48 3.19 17.45
N HIS A 8 11.38 2.14 16.65
CA HIS A 8 12.49 1.57 15.89
C HIS A 8 12.49 2.09 14.45
N LEU A 9 13.44 2.98 14.15
CA LEU A 9 13.51 3.70 12.88
C LEU A 9 14.87 3.52 12.19
N PRO A 10 14.94 3.62 10.85
CA PRO A 10 16.21 3.82 10.15
C PRO A 10 16.93 5.09 10.64
N ALA A 11 18.28 5.10 10.64
CA ALA A 11 19.07 6.22 11.16
C ALA A 11 18.71 7.60 10.56
N HIS A 12 18.40 7.65 9.26
CA HIS A 12 17.99 8.90 8.62
C HIS A 12 16.62 9.40 9.09
N GLU A 13 15.69 8.49 9.45
CA GLU A 13 14.39 8.87 10.00
C GLU A 13 14.47 9.27 11.47
N GLN A 14 15.37 8.64 12.25
CA GLN A 14 15.66 9.06 13.63
C GLN A 14 16.11 10.52 13.66
N ALA A 15 17.10 10.86 12.85
CA ALA A 15 17.62 12.24 12.76
C ALA A 15 16.53 13.25 12.35
N LEU A 16 15.60 12.86 11.46
CA LEU A 16 14.46 13.71 11.09
C LEU A 16 13.45 13.87 12.22
N LEU A 17 13.17 12.81 12.97
CA LEU A 17 12.26 12.83 14.12
C LEU A 17 12.81 13.71 15.24
N GLU A 18 14.07 13.54 15.60
CA GLU A 18 14.76 14.34 16.63
C GLU A 18 14.85 15.81 16.26
N ALA A 19 15.11 16.12 14.97
CA ALA A 19 15.13 17.48 14.47
C ALA A 19 13.73 18.11 14.32
N GLY A 20 12.65 17.38 14.61
CA GLY A 20 11.27 17.86 14.42
C GLY A 20 10.87 18.08 12.96
N LYS A 21 11.58 17.46 12.01
CA LYS A 21 11.39 17.62 10.55
C LYS A 21 10.56 16.50 9.92
N MET A 22 10.08 15.56 10.74
CA MET A 22 9.26 14.44 10.29
C MET A 22 7.76 14.76 10.40
N SER A 23 6.98 14.38 9.37
CA SER A 23 5.52 14.59 9.31
C SER A 23 4.71 13.29 9.21
N THR A 24 5.33 12.16 9.54
CA THR A 24 4.76 10.80 9.46
C THR A 24 4.00 10.40 10.73
N LEU A 25 3.70 9.10 10.89
CA LEU A 25 3.04 8.52 12.06
C LEU A 25 3.81 8.74 13.38
N TYR A 26 5.12 8.49 13.37
CA TYR A 26 5.98 8.47 14.56
C TYR A 26 5.98 9.77 15.39
N PRO A 27 6.16 10.98 14.82
CA PRO A 27 6.12 12.21 15.59
C PRO A 27 4.74 12.49 16.20
N ARG A 28 3.67 11.92 15.64
CA ARG A 28 2.31 12.08 16.17
C ARG A 28 2.08 11.16 17.36
N ILE A 29 2.47 9.90 17.25
CA ILE A 29 2.43 8.93 18.37
C ILE A 29 3.33 9.41 19.51
N LYS A 30 4.58 9.82 19.21
CA LYS A 30 5.53 10.33 20.21
C LYS A 30 4.91 11.48 21.02
N ARG A 31 4.39 12.50 20.34
CA ARG A 31 3.73 13.65 20.99
C ARG A 31 2.52 13.25 21.82
N MET A 32 1.69 12.33 21.33
CA MET A 32 0.51 11.84 22.05
C MET A 32 0.90 11.12 23.35
N VAL A 33 1.90 10.24 23.31
CA VAL A 33 2.38 9.50 24.47
C VAL A 33 3.03 10.44 25.50
N GLU A 34 3.94 11.31 25.07
CA GLU A 34 4.64 12.24 25.96
C GLU A 34 3.67 13.23 26.63
N ARG A 35 2.69 13.75 25.87
CA ARG A 35 1.68 14.67 26.42
C ARG A 35 0.81 14.01 27.49
N ARG A 36 0.64 12.69 27.43
CA ARG A 36 -0.10 11.89 28.42
C ARG A 36 0.78 11.37 29.56
N GLY A 37 2.04 11.81 29.65
CA GLY A 37 2.98 11.43 30.71
C GLY A 37 3.75 10.13 30.48
N GLY A 38 3.59 9.49 29.32
CA GLY A 38 4.34 8.29 28.96
C GLY A 38 5.77 8.58 28.52
N VAL A 39 6.61 7.54 28.54
CA VAL A 39 8.01 7.60 28.10
C VAL A 39 8.14 7.03 26.69
N VAL A 40 8.81 7.76 25.81
CA VAL A 40 9.14 7.33 24.45
C VAL A 40 10.65 7.26 24.27
N GLU A 41 11.14 6.13 23.79
CA GLU A 41 12.53 5.93 23.37
C GLU A 41 12.61 5.80 21.86
N ILE A 42 13.66 6.35 21.26
CA ILE A 42 13.99 6.16 19.85
C ILE A 42 15.18 5.21 19.76
N ALA A 43 15.07 4.16 18.96
CA ALA A 43 16.07 3.12 18.86
C ALA A 43 16.39 2.77 17.39
N PRO A 44 17.54 2.13 17.11
CA PRO A 44 17.84 1.51 15.83
C PRO A 44 16.70 0.60 15.35
N ARG A 45 16.54 0.49 14.03
CA ARG A 45 15.45 -0.25 13.36
C ARG A 45 15.23 -1.69 13.85
N PHE A 46 16.23 -2.31 14.46
CA PHE A 46 16.14 -3.70 14.90
C PHE A 46 15.61 -3.77 16.33
N PRO A 47 14.38 -4.28 16.55
CA PRO A 47 13.84 -4.49 17.88
C PRO A 47 14.50 -5.71 18.56
N PRO A 48 14.28 -5.89 19.88
CA PRO A 48 14.51 -7.16 20.55
C PRO A 48 13.80 -8.33 19.83
N THR A 49 14.35 -9.53 19.94
CA THR A 49 13.73 -10.74 19.39
C THR A 49 12.71 -11.37 20.34
N GLU A 50 12.75 -11.00 21.63
CA GLU A 50 11.90 -11.51 22.70
C GLU A 50 11.31 -10.35 23.49
N PRO A 51 10.13 -10.53 24.12
CA PRO A 51 9.52 -9.52 24.99
C PRO A 51 10.45 -9.03 26.10
N ASP A 52 10.61 -7.71 26.22
CA ASP A 52 11.37 -7.06 27.31
C ASP A 52 10.47 -6.27 28.29
N GLY A 53 9.15 -6.36 28.09
CA GLY A 53 8.14 -5.68 28.88
C GLY A 53 7.69 -4.32 28.31
N ASN A 54 8.30 -3.83 27.22
CA ASN A 54 7.98 -2.56 26.56
C ASN A 54 7.19 -2.76 25.26
N LEU A 55 6.50 -1.70 24.82
CA LEU A 55 5.81 -1.69 23.53
C LEU A 55 6.80 -1.22 22.45
N HIS A 56 6.91 -1.98 21.36
CA HIS A 56 7.76 -1.63 20.24
C HIS A 56 6.92 -1.26 19.01
N ILE A 57 7.26 -0.16 18.34
CA ILE A 57 6.73 0.14 17.00
C ILE A 57 7.90 0.14 16.03
N VAL A 58 7.82 -0.68 14.98
CA VAL A 58 8.92 -0.90 14.06
C VAL A 58 8.52 -0.58 12.62
N ASP A 59 9.38 0.17 11.92
CA ASP A 59 9.19 0.42 10.49
C ASP A 59 9.37 -0.88 9.68
N ASN A 60 8.26 -1.39 9.14
CA ASN A 60 8.22 -2.42 8.10
C ASN A 60 9.09 -3.67 8.44
N ALA A 61 8.97 -4.16 9.67
CA ALA A 61 9.62 -5.37 10.18
C ALA A 61 9.00 -6.67 9.63
N ARG A 62 9.70 -7.78 9.87
CA ARG A 62 9.24 -9.14 9.60
C ARG A 62 9.28 -9.93 10.90
N GLN A 63 8.30 -10.81 11.11
CA GLN A 63 8.25 -11.73 12.26
C GLN A 63 8.35 -10.98 13.60
N PRO A 64 7.37 -10.12 13.92
CA PRO A 64 7.36 -9.40 15.19
C PRO A 64 7.18 -10.39 16.36
N HIS A 65 7.79 -10.09 17.51
CA HIS A 65 7.38 -10.73 18.77
C HIS A 65 6.07 -10.07 19.27
N PRO A 66 5.35 -10.69 20.24
CA PRO A 66 4.00 -10.27 20.63
C PRO A 66 3.84 -8.81 21.10
N ASP A 67 4.91 -8.19 21.61
CA ASP A 67 4.90 -6.81 22.12
C ASP A 67 5.29 -5.78 21.04
N THR A 68 5.27 -6.17 19.75
CA THR A 68 5.62 -5.31 18.61
C THR A 68 4.41 -5.01 17.72
N LEU A 69 4.24 -3.73 17.38
CA LEU A 69 3.41 -3.27 16.27
C LEU A 69 4.29 -2.89 15.09
N ILE A 70 3.89 -3.28 13.89
CA ILE A 70 4.60 -2.95 12.66
C ILE A 70 3.88 -1.81 11.97
N SER A 71 4.63 -0.81 11.53
CA SER A 71 4.06 0.33 10.81
C SER A 71 4.67 0.51 9.43
N VAL A 72 3.83 0.96 8.50
CA VAL A 72 4.21 1.39 7.15
C VAL A 72 3.09 2.25 6.57
N LEU A 73 3.41 3.08 5.58
CA LEU A 73 2.39 3.78 4.79
C LEU A 73 1.48 2.77 4.05
N ALA A 74 0.17 2.86 4.30
CA ALA A 74 -0.87 2.05 3.68
C ALA A 74 -1.33 2.68 2.37
N TYR A 75 -0.51 2.55 1.32
CA TYR A 75 -0.77 2.97 -0.06
C TYR A 75 -0.91 4.48 -0.29
N LEU A 76 -1.89 5.14 0.34
CA LEU A 76 -2.18 6.57 0.20
C LEU A 76 -1.41 7.41 1.22
N ASP A 77 -1.08 8.64 0.84
CA ASP A 77 -0.38 9.57 1.72
C ASP A 77 -1.16 9.82 3.02
N ARG A 78 -0.45 9.86 4.15
CA ARG A 78 -1.01 9.99 5.51
C ARG A 78 -1.91 8.84 5.99
N CYS A 79 -2.07 7.76 5.23
CA CYS A 79 -2.72 6.54 5.68
C CYS A 79 -1.66 5.50 6.12
N TRP A 80 -1.81 4.89 7.29
CA TRP A 80 -0.79 4.03 7.88
C TRP A 80 -1.36 2.71 8.38
N HIS A 81 -0.60 1.63 8.16
CA HIS A 81 -0.74 0.44 8.98
C HIS A 81 -0.05 0.68 10.33
N LEU A 82 -0.66 0.13 11.37
CA LEU A 82 -0.08 -0.10 12.68
C LEU A 82 -0.67 -1.42 13.18
N ASP A 83 0.03 -2.51 12.92
CA ASP A 83 -0.55 -3.85 12.88
C ASP A 83 0.38 -4.87 13.57
N PRO A 84 -0.15 -5.76 14.42
CA PRO A 84 0.66 -6.71 15.18
C PRO A 84 1.14 -7.92 14.36
N LYS A 85 0.52 -8.21 13.22
CA LYS A 85 0.85 -9.36 12.37
C LYS A 85 1.90 -8.99 11.33
N GLY A 86 1.71 -7.86 10.65
CA GLY A 86 2.51 -7.49 9.48
C GLY A 86 1.94 -6.27 8.77
N VAL A 87 2.43 -5.98 7.57
CA VAL A 87 1.98 -4.82 6.80
C VAL A 87 1.84 -5.15 5.31
N LEU A 88 1.00 -4.40 4.60
CA LEU A 88 0.66 -4.67 3.20
C LEU A 88 0.20 -6.12 3.04
N ALA A 89 0.69 -6.86 2.07
CA ALA A 89 0.35 -8.27 1.83
C ALA A 89 0.49 -9.22 3.05
N ASP A 90 1.21 -8.84 4.11
CA ASP A 90 1.36 -9.61 5.35
C ASP A 90 0.54 -9.05 6.54
N SER A 91 -0.25 -7.99 6.32
CA SER A 91 -1.06 -7.36 7.36
C SER A 91 -2.19 -8.28 7.84
N SER A 92 -2.76 -7.96 9.01
CA SER A 92 -3.96 -8.64 9.49
C SER A 92 -5.18 -8.38 8.61
N ILE A 93 -5.16 -7.33 7.76
CA ILE A 93 -6.24 -7.02 6.83
C ILE A 93 -6.40 -8.13 5.80
N ALA A 94 -5.31 -8.77 5.37
CA ALA A 94 -5.34 -9.89 4.44
C ALA A 94 -6.15 -11.11 4.94
N ASP A 95 -6.36 -11.23 6.26
CA ASP A 95 -7.17 -12.31 6.86
C ASP A 95 -8.63 -11.90 7.09
N ARG A 96 -8.97 -10.62 6.87
CA ARG A 96 -10.33 -10.10 7.09
C ARG A 96 -11.16 -10.32 5.83
N VAL A 97 -12.44 -10.64 6.03
CA VAL A 97 -13.40 -10.80 4.93
C VAL A 97 -14.08 -9.46 4.67
N PHE A 98 -14.06 -9.02 3.42
CA PHE A 98 -14.89 -7.90 2.97
C PHE A 98 -16.31 -8.39 2.70
N ASP A 99 -17.28 -7.79 3.40
CA ASP A 99 -18.71 -7.96 3.14
C ASP A 99 -19.30 -6.62 2.69
N PRO A 100 -19.67 -6.45 1.41
CA PRO A 100 -20.24 -5.21 0.92
C PRO A 100 -21.60 -4.89 1.55
N GLU A 101 -22.35 -5.88 2.03
CA GLU A 101 -23.67 -5.65 2.63
C GLU A 101 -23.56 -5.11 4.06
N ALA A 102 -22.43 -5.34 4.72
CA ALA A 102 -22.11 -4.77 6.03
C ALA A 102 -21.62 -3.31 5.98
N VAL A 103 -21.41 -2.74 4.78
CA VAL A 103 -20.89 -1.38 4.59
C VAL A 103 -22.03 -0.40 4.25
N ASP A 104 -22.14 0.65 5.06
CA ASP A 104 -23.05 1.76 4.80
C ASP A 104 -22.64 2.51 3.52
N ALA A 105 -23.52 2.49 2.52
CA ALA A 105 -23.23 3.03 1.19
C ALA A 105 -23.05 4.57 1.21
N ALA A 106 -23.76 5.29 2.06
CA ALA A 106 -23.68 6.75 2.11
C ALA A 106 -22.37 7.22 2.76
N GLN A 107 -21.94 6.55 3.84
CA GLN A 107 -20.64 6.78 4.46
C GLN A 107 -19.49 6.42 3.53
N ALA A 108 -19.63 5.31 2.80
CA ALA A 108 -18.63 4.89 1.83
C ALA A 108 -18.49 5.92 0.69
N GLU A 109 -19.60 6.40 0.12
CA GLU A 109 -19.56 7.40 -0.94
C GLU A 109 -18.95 8.73 -0.46
N ALA A 110 -19.34 9.20 0.73
CA ALA A 110 -18.76 10.42 1.29
C ALA A 110 -17.24 10.30 1.49
N CYS A 111 -16.79 9.20 2.10
CA CYS A 111 -15.37 8.95 2.35
C CYS A 111 -14.58 8.81 1.05
N VAL A 112 -15.07 8.03 0.09
CA VAL A 112 -14.38 7.81 -1.19
C VAL A 112 -14.42 9.06 -2.06
N GLY A 113 -15.48 9.86 -1.98
CA GLY A 113 -15.54 11.20 -2.57
C GLY A 113 -14.40 12.10 -2.08
N ASP A 114 -14.16 12.14 -0.77
CA ASP A 114 -13.03 12.88 -0.18
C ASP A 114 -11.67 12.33 -0.65
N LEU A 115 -11.53 11.00 -0.78
CA LEU A 115 -10.32 10.38 -1.31
C LEU A 115 -10.09 10.75 -2.78
N ARG A 116 -11.13 10.72 -3.62
CA ARG A 116 -11.05 11.14 -5.03
C ARG A 116 -10.62 12.61 -5.14
N ALA A 117 -11.25 13.50 -4.38
CA ALA A 117 -10.92 14.93 -4.36
C ALA A 117 -9.48 15.21 -3.87
N ARG A 118 -8.95 14.37 -2.97
CA ARG A 118 -7.60 14.51 -2.43
C ARG A 118 -6.51 13.90 -3.33
N PHE A 119 -6.82 12.82 -4.04
CA PHE A 119 -5.82 12.02 -4.76
C PHE A 119 -6.05 12.01 -6.27
N SER A 120 -7.19 11.49 -6.72
CA SER A 120 -7.47 11.26 -8.14
C SER A 120 -7.64 12.55 -8.93
N ASP A 121 -8.50 13.45 -8.46
CA ASP A 121 -8.86 14.69 -9.16
C ASP A 121 -7.64 15.63 -9.35
N PRO A 122 -6.81 15.90 -8.31
CA PRO A 122 -5.61 16.72 -8.48
C PRO A 122 -4.44 15.96 -9.12
N ARG A 123 -4.60 14.67 -9.43
CA ARG A 123 -3.54 13.74 -9.87
C ARG A 123 -2.35 13.71 -8.90
N HIS A 124 -2.67 13.65 -7.61
CA HIS A 124 -1.69 13.64 -6.53
C HIS A 124 -1.19 12.22 -6.25
N SER A 125 0.05 11.97 -6.62
CA SER A 125 0.73 10.70 -6.36
C SER A 125 1.91 10.87 -5.41
N ARG A 126 2.30 9.77 -4.76
CA ARG A 126 3.43 9.73 -3.80
C ARG A 126 4.75 10.25 -4.37
N TYR A 127 5.03 9.96 -5.64
CA TYR A 127 6.26 10.36 -6.32
C TYR A 127 5.98 11.43 -7.35
N HIS A 128 6.95 12.32 -7.59
CA HIS A 128 6.86 13.33 -8.63
C HIS A 128 6.47 12.73 -9.98
N GLN A 129 5.36 13.23 -10.53
CA GLN A 129 4.83 12.86 -11.84
C GLN A 129 4.96 14.02 -12.83
N LYS A 130 4.85 13.70 -14.12
CA LYS A 130 4.67 14.70 -15.16
C LYS A 130 3.39 15.50 -14.93
N LYS A 131 3.47 16.81 -15.20
CA LYS A 131 2.31 17.72 -15.14
C LYS A 131 1.49 17.71 -16.42
N GLN A 132 2.12 17.48 -17.57
CA GLN A 132 1.41 17.38 -18.85
C GLN A 132 0.48 16.17 -18.79
N VAL A 133 -0.77 16.36 -19.23
CA VAL A 133 -1.74 15.28 -19.41
C VAL A 133 -1.35 14.52 -20.68
N GLU A 134 -1.34 13.20 -20.60
CA GLU A 134 -1.05 12.31 -21.72
C GLU A 134 -2.21 11.33 -21.89
N GLU A 135 -2.63 11.10 -23.14
CA GLU A 135 -3.68 10.14 -23.49
C GLU A 135 -3.05 8.78 -23.82
N ILE A 136 -3.77 7.71 -23.49
CA ILE A 136 -3.47 6.34 -23.91
C ILE A 136 -4.69 5.72 -24.58
N ASP A 137 -4.50 4.57 -25.22
CA ASP A 137 -5.62 3.79 -25.72
C ASP A 137 -6.47 3.28 -24.54
N PRO A 138 -7.79 3.53 -24.51
CA PRO A 138 -8.68 3.04 -23.46
C PRO A 138 -8.72 1.52 -23.33
N GLU A 139 -8.43 0.76 -24.40
CA GLU A 139 -8.29 -0.70 -24.35
C GLU A 139 -6.93 -1.15 -23.78
N GLY A 140 -6.07 -0.21 -23.39
CA GLY A 140 -4.71 -0.46 -22.96
C GLY A 140 -4.60 -1.20 -21.63
N ILE A 141 -3.66 -2.15 -21.59
CA ILE A 141 -3.21 -2.81 -20.37
C ILE A 141 -2.02 -2.04 -19.83
N VAL A 142 -2.07 -1.54 -18.59
CA VAL A 142 -0.96 -0.79 -17.98
C VAL A 142 -0.23 -1.63 -16.95
N ILE A 143 1.01 -2.02 -17.25
CA ILE A 143 1.91 -2.69 -16.31
C ILE A 143 2.67 -1.65 -15.46
N PHE A 144 2.48 -1.69 -14.15
CA PHE A 144 3.28 -0.93 -13.20
C PHE A 144 4.44 -1.77 -12.66
N LEU A 145 5.66 -1.46 -13.08
CA LEU A 145 6.85 -2.15 -12.57
C LEU A 145 7.15 -1.73 -11.13
N GLN A 146 7.50 -2.70 -10.30
CA GLN A 146 7.84 -2.51 -8.90
C GLN A 146 9.31 -2.83 -8.62
N GLY A 147 9.81 -2.35 -7.48
CA GLY A 147 11.12 -2.74 -6.99
C GLY A 147 11.18 -4.21 -6.51
N PRO A 148 12.33 -4.64 -5.96
CA PRO A 148 12.53 -6.01 -5.49
C PRO A 148 11.62 -6.55 -4.37
N PRO A 149 10.99 -5.75 -3.48
CA PRO A 149 10.31 -6.28 -2.29
C PRO A 149 9.28 -7.40 -2.53
N PRO A 150 8.32 -7.31 -3.48
CA PRO A 150 7.33 -8.37 -3.67
C PRO A 150 7.96 -9.73 -4.00
N TYR A 151 9.06 -9.72 -4.77
CA TYR A 151 9.80 -10.91 -5.16
C TYR A 151 10.68 -11.45 -4.01
N ARG A 152 11.39 -10.57 -3.31
CA ARG A 152 12.29 -10.97 -2.20
C ARG A 152 11.53 -11.41 -0.94
N ARG A 153 10.31 -10.91 -0.75
CA ARG A 153 9.45 -11.29 0.39
C ARG A 153 8.64 -12.55 0.12
N GLY A 154 8.70 -13.11 -1.09
CA GLY A 154 7.92 -14.29 -1.46
C GLY A 154 6.43 -14.00 -1.61
N HIS A 155 6.05 -12.74 -1.87
CA HIS A 155 4.66 -12.37 -2.15
C HIS A 155 4.28 -12.69 -3.59
N ALA A 156 5.21 -12.50 -4.52
CA ALA A 156 5.01 -12.73 -5.94
C ALA A 156 4.95 -14.22 -6.27
N TYR A 157 3.93 -14.62 -7.05
CA TYR A 157 3.77 -15.99 -7.52
C TYR A 157 4.74 -16.33 -8.66
N MET A 158 5.27 -15.31 -9.35
CA MET A 158 6.27 -15.47 -10.38
C MET A 158 7.22 -14.27 -10.46
N GLY A 159 8.35 -14.45 -11.17
CA GLY A 159 9.30 -13.38 -11.43
C GLY A 159 8.74 -12.31 -12.37
N ARG A 160 9.26 -11.09 -12.26
CA ARG A 160 8.86 -9.92 -13.07
C ARG A 160 8.77 -10.22 -14.56
N ASP A 161 9.82 -10.84 -15.10
CA ASP A 161 9.92 -11.04 -16.54
C ASP A 161 8.91 -12.10 -17.01
N LYS A 162 8.63 -13.11 -16.17
CA LYS A 162 7.57 -14.09 -16.42
C LYS A 162 6.18 -13.46 -16.40
N MET A 163 5.92 -12.53 -15.49
CA MET A 163 4.68 -11.73 -15.47
C MET A 163 4.53 -10.89 -16.74
N ILE A 164 5.57 -10.12 -17.14
CA ILE A 164 5.51 -9.28 -18.34
C ILE A 164 5.25 -10.13 -19.58
N ARG A 165 5.92 -11.26 -19.71
CA ARG A 165 5.70 -12.20 -20.81
C ARG A 165 4.26 -12.71 -20.84
N ALA A 166 3.72 -13.15 -19.69
CA ALA A 166 2.32 -13.59 -19.59
C ALA A 166 1.34 -12.52 -20.07
N VAL A 167 1.58 -11.25 -19.70
CA VAL A 167 0.75 -10.13 -20.15
C VAL A 167 0.87 -9.90 -21.66
N LEU A 168 2.09 -9.88 -22.19
CA LEU A 168 2.33 -9.63 -23.62
C LEU A 168 1.74 -10.74 -24.50
N ASP A 169 1.92 -12.01 -24.09
CA ASP A 169 1.37 -13.17 -24.80
C ASP A 169 -0.17 -13.21 -24.71
N GLY A 170 -0.72 -12.81 -23.55
CA GLY A 170 -2.15 -12.87 -23.25
C GLY A 170 -2.93 -11.58 -23.48
N ALA A 171 -2.33 -10.54 -24.08
CA ALA A 171 -2.97 -9.23 -24.25
C ALA A 171 -4.19 -9.25 -25.21
N GLY A 172 -4.30 -10.28 -26.06
CA GLY A 172 -5.41 -10.41 -27.00
C GLY A 172 -5.51 -9.24 -27.97
N GLY A 173 -4.37 -8.69 -28.41
CA GLY A 173 -4.30 -7.54 -29.31
C GLY A 173 -4.36 -6.16 -28.63
N ARG A 174 -4.61 -6.10 -27.32
CA ARG A 174 -4.60 -4.83 -26.58
C ARG A 174 -3.21 -4.22 -26.49
N PRO A 175 -3.07 -2.89 -26.56
CA PRO A 175 -1.79 -2.24 -26.35
C PRO A 175 -1.32 -2.41 -24.91
N VAL A 176 -0.06 -2.82 -24.73
CA VAL A 176 0.53 -3.03 -23.40
C VAL A 176 1.47 -1.89 -23.07
N TYR A 177 1.05 -1.03 -22.15
CA TYR A 177 1.85 0.08 -21.64
C TYR A 177 2.69 -0.38 -20.45
N ILE A 178 3.99 -0.09 -20.43
CA ILE A 178 4.88 -0.42 -19.31
C ILE A 178 5.42 0.86 -18.70
N LYS A 179 5.10 1.09 -17.42
CA LYS A 179 5.62 2.20 -16.63
C LYS A 179 6.68 1.71 -15.62
N PRO A 180 7.96 2.10 -15.80
CA PRO A 180 9.01 1.82 -14.82
C PRO A 180 8.75 2.46 -13.45
N HIS A 181 9.25 1.83 -12.38
CA HIS A 181 9.22 2.42 -11.04
C HIS A 181 10.03 3.73 -11.00
N PRO A 182 9.52 4.83 -10.40
CA PRO A 182 10.20 6.14 -10.40
C PRO A 182 11.64 6.13 -9.86
N LEU A 183 11.91 5.26 -8.88
CA LEU A 183 13.24 5.10 -8.27
C LEU A 183 14.16 4.09 -9.00
N ARG A 184 13.67 3.42 -10.06
CA ARG A 184 14.37 2.34 -10.77
C ARG A 184 14.14 2.43 -12.29
N LYS A 185 14.14 3.65 -12.82
CA LYS A 185 13.84 3.92 -14.23
C LYS A 185 14.74 3.13 -15.17
N ASP A 186 16.05 3.18 -14.95
CA ASP A 186 17.03 2.52 -15.84
C ASP A 186 16.87 0.99 -15.86
N GLU A 187 16.53 0.39 -14.73
CA GLU A 187 16.26 -1.05 -14.67
C GLU A 187 14.99 -1.40 -15.45
N GLY A 188 13.91 -0.63 -15.28
CA GLY A 188 12.68 -0.84 -16.06
C GLY A 188 12.90 -0.64 -17.56
N LEU A 189 13.72 0.34 -17.96
CA LEU A 189 14.07 0.56 -19.36
C LEU A 189 14.86 -0.61 -19.96
N LYS A 190 15.76 -1.21 -19.19
CA LYS A 190 16.50 -2.41 -19.63
C LYS A 190 15.57 -3.59 -19.85
N VAL A 191 14.58 -3.77 -18.97
CA VAL A 191 13.57 -4.83 -19.11
C VAL A 191 12.74 -4.63 -20.38
N ILE A 192 12.24 -3.43 -20.62
CA ILE A 192 11.45 -3.11 -21.83
C ILE A 192 12.26 -3.43 -23.10
N ARG A 193 13.52 -2.98 -23.17
CA ARG A 193 14.42 -3.26 -24.31
C ARG A 193 14.68 -4.74 -24.53
N ALA A 194 14.73 -5.54 -23.47
CA ALA A 194 14.90 -6.98 -23.60
C ALA A 194 13.69 -7.61 -24.30
N PHE A 195 12.47 -7.23 -23.92
CA PHE A 195 11.26 -7.70 -24.60
C PHE A 195 11.13 -7.19 -26.04
N GLU A 196 11.54 -5.94 -26.32
CA GLU A 196 11.61 -5.42 -27.70
C GLU A 196 12.57 -6.27 -28.57
N ALA A 197 13.73 -6.65 -28.02
CA ALA A 197 14.71 -7.49 -28.71
C ALA A 197 14.20 -8.93 -28.97
N GLU A 198 13.22 -9.39 -28.19
CA GLU A 198 12.53 -10.68 -28.40
C GLU A 198 11.37 -10.59 -29.41
N GLY A 199 11.09 -9.42 -29.97
CA GLY A 199 10.05 -9.21 -30.98
C GLY A 199 8.70 -8.74 -30.44
N TYR A 200 8.59 -8.46 -29.14
CA TYR A 200 7.40 -7.83 -28.56
C TYR A 200 7.39 -6.32 -28.84
N ALA A 201 6.21 -5.70 -28.77
CA ALA A 201 6.03 -4.26 -28.97
C ALA A 201 5.38 -3.57 -27.74
N PRO A 202 5.98 -3.66 -26.53
CA PRO A 202 5.46 -2.92 -25.37
C PRO A 202 5.60 -1.40 -25.56
N ILE A 203 4.59 -0.65 -25.13
CA ILE A 203 4.60 0.81 -25.17
C ILE A 203 5.18 1.34 -23.87
N LYS A 204 6.43 1.78 -23.90
CA LYS A 204 7.04 2.48 -22.75
C LYS A 204 6.27 3.78 -22.46
N THR A 205 5.88 3.99 -21.21
CA THR A 205 5.29 5.26 -20.77
C THR A 205 5.93 5.82 -19.50
N ASN A 206 5.96 7.14 -19.41
CA ASN A 206 6.27 7.89 -18.19
C ASN A 206 5.20 8.93 -17.85
N ALA A 207 3.99 8.82 -18.44
CA ALA A 207 2.82 9.63 -18.15
C ALA A 207 2.47 9.65 -16.66
N ASN A 208 1.69 10.63 -16.21
CA ASN A 208 1.21 10.64 -14.83
C ASN A 208 0.43 9.34 -14.54
N VAL A 209 0.64 8.75 -13.37
CA VAL A 209 -0.08 7.50 -13.01
C VAL A 209 -1.60 7.69 -13.07
N HIS A 210 -2.16 8.82 -12.65
CA HIS A 210 -3.61 9.04 -12.71
C HIS A 210 -4.13 9.23 -14.14
N ASP A 211 -3.29 9.70 -15.08
CA ASP A 211 -3.66 9.75 -16.50
C ASP A 211 -3.76 8.33 -17.07
N LEU A 212 -2.88 7.42 -16.65
CA LEU A 212 -2.94 6.01 -17.04
C LEU A 212 -4.13 5.30 -16.40
N LEU A 213 -4.33 5.48 -15.09
CA LEU A 213 -5.38 4.80 -14.33
C LEU A 213 -6.77 5.17 -14.87
N ARG A 214 -7.06 6.46 -15.07
CA ARG A 214 -8.38 6.90 -15.52
C ARG A 214 -8.79 6.41 -16.92
N GLN A 215 -7.87 5.87 -17.71
CA GLN A 215 -8.11 5.49 -19.11
C GLN A 215 -7.95 4.00 -19.35
N ALA A 216 -7.00 3.34 -18.69
CA ALA A 216 -6.67 1.95 -18.95
C ALA A 216 -7.88 1.02 -18.74
N ALA A 217 -8.05 0.05 -19.64
CA ALA A 217 -9.03 -1.03 -19.46
C ALA A 217 -8.71 -1.85 -18.20
N VAL A 218 -7.43 -2.06 -17.92
CA VAL A 218 -6.97 -2.77 -16.72
C VAL A 218 -5.53 -2.42 -16.39
N THR A 219 -5.18 -2.55 -15.11
CA THR A 219 -3.80 -2.42 -14.63
C THR A 219 -3.23 -3.77 -14.23
N VAL A 220 -1.93 -3.95 -14.40
CA VAL A 220 -1.22 -5.16 -14.01
C VAL A 220 -0.01 -4.82 -13.14
N SER A 221 0.19 -5.56 -12.06
CA SER A 221 1.40 -5.47 -11.25
C SER A 221 1.64 -6.75 -10.46
N ALA A 222 2.73 -6.81 -9.69
CA ALA A 222 2.80 -7.83 -8.65
C ALA A 222 1.76 -7.50 -7.56
N ASN A 223 1.91 -6.37 -6.88
CA ASN A 223 1.00 -5.85 -5.84
C ASN A 223 1.24 -4.35 -5.60
N SER A 224 1.23 -3.55 -6.68
CA SER A 224 1.60 -2.13 -6.64
C SER A 224 0.58 -1.28 -5.90
N ALA A 225 1.05 -0.24 -5.20
CA ALA A 225 0.18 0.79 -4.63
C ALA A 225 -0.68 1.51 -5.67
N ALA A 226 -0.20 1.58 -6.92
CA ALA A 226 -0.95 2.17 -8.03
C ALA A 226 -2.26 1.42 -8.32
N SER A 227 -2.39 0.14 -7.93
CA SER A 227 -3.65 -0.60 -8.04
C SER A 227 -4.73 -0.03 -7.12
N ILE A 228 -4.38 0.34 -5.89
CA ILE A 228 -5.30 1.03 -4.96
C ILE A 228 -5.69 2.41 -5.49
N GLU A 229 -4.75 3.16 -6.06
CA GLU A 229 -5.06 4.43 -6.74
C GLU A 229 -5.99 4.21 -7.94
N GLY A 230 -5.88 3.07 -8.63
CA GLY A 230 -6.75 2.69 -9.74
C GLY A 230 -8.21 2.48 -9.34
N PHE A 231 -8.46 1.88 -8.17
CA PHE A 231 -9.81 1.71 -7.65
C PHE A 231 -10.54 3.04 -7.42
N LEU A 232 -9.82 4.12 -7.10
CA LEU A 232 -10.42 5.46 -7.01
C LEU A 232 -10.95 5.97 -8.36
N HIS A 233 -10.39 5.49 -9.47
CA HIS A 233 -10.81 5.76 -10.85
C HIS A 233 -11.79 4.71 -11.41
N GLY A 234 -12.09 3.65 -10.66
CA GLY A 234 -12.87 2.51 -11.16
C GLY A 234 -12.06 1.53 -12.03
N THR A 235 -10.74 1.67 -12.09
CA THR A 235 -9.88 0.85 -12.94
C THR A 235 -9.65 -0.53 -12.31
N PRO A 236 -9.99 -1.63 -12.99
CA PRO A 236 -9.70 -2.96 -12.47
C PRO A 236 -8.20 -3.27 -12.47
N THR A 237 -7.82 -4.25 -11.67
CA THR A 237 -6.42 -4.65 -11.51
C THR A 237 -6.26 -6.16 -11.51
N VAL A 238 -5.18 -6.63 -12.16
CA VAL A 238 -4.72 -8.02 -12.12
C VAL A 238 -3.38 -8.06 -11.38
N LEU A 239 -3.33 -8.87 -10.33
CA LEU A 239 -2.18 -9.02 -9.45
C LEU A 239 -1.46 -10.35 -9.68
N PHE A 240 -0.14 -10.31 -9.67
CA PHE A 240 0.74 -11.48 -9.74
C PHE A 240 1.43 -11.78 -8.40
N ALA A 241 0.95 -11.17 -7.32
CA ALA A 241 1.40 -11.39 -5.96
C ALA A 241 0.23 -11.31 -4.98
N ARG A 242 0.46 -11.81 -3.76
CA ARG A 242 -0.42 -11.53 -2.63
C ARG A 242 -0.50 -10.03 -2.36
N ALA A 243 -1.69 -9.58 -1.96
CA ALA A 243 -1.94 -8.24 -1.44
C ALA A 243 -3.02 -8.33 -0.35
N ASP A 244 -3.06 -7.39 0.58
CA ASP A 244 -4.14 -7.27 1.57
C ASP A 244 -5.42 -6.64 0.99
N PHE A 245 -5.41 -6.35 -0.31
CA PHE A 245 -6.55 -5.88 -1.08
C PHE A 245 -6.94 -6.82 -2.23
N ASP A 246 -6.43 -8.05 -2.23
CA ASP A 246 -6.63 -9.00 -3.34
C ASP A 246 -8.10 -9.41 -3.54
N GLN A 247 -8.95 -9.27 -2.52
CA GLN A 247 -10.41 -9.46 -2.62
C GLN A 247 -11.11 -8.50 -3.61
N ALA A 248 -10.47 -7.38 -3.96
CA ALA A 248 -10.96 -6.43 -4.97
C ALA A 248 -10.21 -6.53 -6.31
N ALA A 249 -9.46 -7.62 -6.52
CA ALA A 249 -8.62 -7.79 -7.68
C ALA A 249 -8.71 -9.21 -8.26
N GLU A 250 -8.34 -9.34 -9.54
CA GLU A 250 -8.03 -10.64 -10.10
C GLU A 250 -6.61 -11.05 -9.71
N VAL A 251 -6.41 -12.31 -9.33
CA VAL A 251 -5.10 -12.82 -8.88
C VAL A 251 -4.63 -13.95 -9.77
N VAL A 252 -3.48 -13.76 -10.40
CA VAL A 252 -2.86 -14.72 -11.33
C VAL A 252 -1.67 -15.39 -10.65
N LYS A 253 -1.72 -16.72 -10.56
CA LYS A 253 -0.65 -17.54 -9.97
C LYS A 253 0.19 -18.26 -11.02
N ALA A 254 -0.39 -18.58 -12.18
CA ALA A 254 0.31 -19.16 -13.33
C ALA A 254 0.07 -18.33 -14.60
N PRO A 255 1.06 -18.19 -15.52
CA PRO A 255 0.94 -17.37 -16.73
C PRO A 255 -0.30 -17.67 -17.57
N GLU A 256 -0.64 -18.94 -17.71
CA GLU A 256 -1.76 -19.45 -18.49
C GLU A 256 -3.12 -18.95 -17.99
N ASP A 257 -3.21 -18.51 -16.73
CA ASP A 257 -4.45 -17.97 -16.15
C ASP A 257 -4.69 -16.50 -16.52
N PHE A 258 -3.67 -15.79 -17.01
CA PHE A 258 -3.75 -14.35 -17.28
C PHE A 258 -4.86 -13.97 -18.27
N PRO A 259 -5.01 -14.62 -19.44
CA PRO A 259 -6.06 -14.23 -20.39
C PRO A 259 -7.47 -14.31 -19.80
N ALA A 260 -7.75 -15.35 -18.99
CA ALA A 260 -9.05 -15.50 -18.35
C ALA A 260 -9.28 -14.47 -17.23
N ALA A 261 -8.23 -14.14 -16.46
CA ALA A 261 -8.27 -13.08 -15.47
C ALA A 261 -8.48 -11.70 -16.11
N LEU A 262 -7.79 -11.42 -17.21
CA LEU A 262 -7.96 -10.20 -18.00
C LEU A 262 -9.41 -10.04 -18.48
N GLU A 263 -9.98 -11.10 -19.07
CA GLU A 263 -11.35 -11.06 -19.58
C GLU A 263 -12.36 -10.78 -18.46
N ARG A 264 -12.23 -11.43 -17.29
CA ARG A 264 -13.11 -11.14 -16.14
C ARG A 264 -12.95 -9.71 -15.64
N ALA A 265 -11.72 -9.25 -15.47
CA ALA A 265 -11.43 -7.89 -14.99
C ALA A 265 -12.05 -6.80 -15.90
N VAL A 266 -12.01 -6.99 -17.22
CA VAL A 266 -12.51 -6.01 -18.19
C VAL A 266 -14.03 -6.14 -18.42
N SER A 267 -14.57 -7.36 -18.43
CA SER A 267 -16.00 -7.59 -18.71
C SER A 267 -16.93 -7.38 -17.51
N GLN A 268 -16.39 -7.36 -16.28
CA GLN A 268 -17.15 -7.24 -15.04
C GLN A 268 -16.65 -6.05 -14.21
N PRO A 269 -16.99 -4.81 -14.63
CA PRO A 269 -16.61 -3.63 -13.87
C PRO A 269 -17.21 -3.69 -12.45
N GLN A 270 -16.37 -3.43 -11.45
CA GLN A 270 -16.75 -3.44 -10.04
C GLN A 270 -16.86 -2.01 -9.51
N ASP A 271 -17.79 -1.79 -8.58
CA ASP A 271 -17.79 -0.58 -7.76
C ASP A 271 -16.91 -0.81 -6.53
N TYR A 272 -15.75 -0.13 -6.50
CA TYR A 272 -14.79 -0.25 -5.42
C TYR A 272 -15.12 0.64 -4.20
N THR A 273 -16.20 1.43 -4.24
CA THR A 273 -16.50 2.44 -3.21
C THR A 273 -16.61 1.82 -1.82
N LYS A 274 -17.45 0.79 -1.66
CA LYS A 274 -17.60 0.09 -0.37
C LYS A 274 -16.32 -0.60 0.08
N PHE A 275 -15.58 -1.19 -0.87
CA PHE A 275 -14.32 -1.86 -0.59
C PHE A 275 -13.26 -0.87 -0.09
N LEU A 276 -13.09 0.27 -0.75
CA LEU A 276 -12.12 1.29 -0.37
C LEU A 276 -12.43 1.86 1.01
N TYR A 277 -13.71 2.15 1.30
CA TYR A 277 -14.13 2.57 2.63
C TYR A 277 -13.79 1.54 3.70
N TRP A 278 -14.18 0.27 3.47
CA TRP A 278 -13.87 -0.84 4.38
C TRP A 278 -12.36 -1.02 4.58
N TYR A 279 -11.58 -0.98 3.50
CA TYR A 279 -10.14 -1.17 3.56
C TYR A 279 -9.49 -0.04 4.39
N PHE A 280 -9.86 1.21 4.12
CA PHE A 280 -9.24 2.34 4.80
C PHE A 280 -9.77 2.58 6.23
N SER A 281 -10.94 2.06 6.59
CA SER A 281 -11.42 2.06 7.99
C SER A 281 -10.58 1.15 8.89
N GLN A 282 -9.81 0.23 8.30
CA GLN A 282 -8.86 -0.63 9.03
C GLN A 282 -7.53 0.07 9.35
N CYS A 283 -7.18 1.12 8.60
CA CYS A 283 -5.92 1.86 8.66
C CYS A 283 -6.02 3.13 9.52
N LEU A 284 -4.87 3.66 9.96
CA LEU A 284 -4.78 4.92 10.69
C LEU A 284 -4.56 6.10 9.74
N TRP A 285 -5.52 7.01 9.69
CA TRP A 285 -5.35 8.29 9.02
C TRP A 285 -4.78 9.31 9.98
N LEU A 286 -3.71 9.99 9.60
CA LEU A 286 -3.10 10.98 10.49
C LEU A 286 -4.12 12.09 10.82
N ASP A 287 -4.87 12.57 9.86
CA ASP A 287 -5.86 13.65 9.98
C ASP A 287 -7.20 13.25 10.63
N ASP A 288 -7.38 11.99 11.02
CA ASP A 288 -8.57 11.51 11.71
C ASP A 288 -8.70 12.12 13.13
N PRO A 289 -9.84 12.75 13.47
CA PRO A 289 -10.09 13.22 14.84
C PRO A 289 -9.99 12.11 15.89
N ALA A 290 -10.30 10.86 15.53
CA ALA A 290 -10.20 9.69 16.39
C ALA A 290 -8.80 9.05 16.40
N PHE A 291 -7.80 9.63 15.72
CA PHE A 291 -6.45 9.05 15.56
C PHE A 291 -5.86 8.55 16.89
N GLU A 292 -5.89 9.36 17.95
CA GLU A 292 -5.29 8.96 19.23
C GLU A 292 -6.04 7.79 19.87
N ALA A 293 -7.38 7.81 19.84
CA ALA A 293 -8.18 6.71 20.38
C ALA A 293 -7.85 5.40 19.67
N ARG A 294 -7.78 5.44 18.33
CA ARG A 294 -7.47 4.26 17.50
C ARG A 294 -6.04 3.75 17.73
N VAL A 295 -5.06 4.63 17.96
CA VAL A 295 -3.70 4.19 18.34
C VAL A 295 -3.71 3.49 19.70
N LEU A 296 -4.43 4.02 20.69
CA LEU A 296 -4.52 3.40 22.01
C LEU A 296 -5.25 2.05 21.97
N GLU A 297 -6.25 1.89 21.09
CA GLU A 297 -6.88 0.60 20.80
C GLU A 297 -5.85 -0.40 20.26
N ARG A 298 -5.04 -0.02 19.26
CA ARG A 298 -3.95 -0.88 18.76
C ARG A 298 -2.94 -1.26 19.84
N PHE A 299 -2.64 -0.35 20.76
CA PHE A 299 -1.74 -0.65 21.88
C PHE A 299 -2.38 -1.66 22.84
N ALA A 300 -3.66 -1.49 23.15
CA ALA A 300 -4.39 -2.40 24.02
C ALA A 300 -4.54 -3.81 23.40
N GLU A 301 -4.74 -3.92 22.09
CA GLU A 301 -4.82 -5.19 21.35
C GLU A 301 -3.57 -6.07 21.52
N VAL A 302 -2.40 -5.46 21.69
CA VAL A 302 -1.12 -6.16 21.98
C VAL A 302 -0.76 -6.20 23.46
N GLY A 303 -1.71 -5.89 24.36
CA GLY A 303 -1.50 -6.00 25.81
C GLY A 303 -0.82 -4.77 26.45
N PHE A 304 -0.82 -3.62 25.78
CA PHE A 304 -0.30 -2.35 26.29
C PHE A 304 -1.41 -1.29 26.42
N PRO A 305 -2.42 -1.50 27.29
CA PRO A 305 -3.42 -0.48 27.55
C PRO A 305 -2.77 0.77 28.18
N PRO A 306 -3.43 1.95 28.12
CA PRO A 306 -2.89 3.21 28.62
C PRO A 306 -2.23 3.13 30.01
N GLY A 307 -2.85 2.42 30.96
CA GLY A 307 -2.33 2.27 32.31
C GLY A 307 -0.97 1.56 32.40
N ARG A 308 -0.70 0.56 31.53
CA ARG A 308 0.59 -0.15 31.51
C ARG A 308 1.74 0.76 31.05
N LEU A 309 1.42 1.71 30.17
CA LEU A 309 2.33 2.72 29.62
C LEU A 309 2.38 4.01 30.48
N GLY A 310 1.64 4.06 31.60
CA GLY A 310 1.58 5.21 32.49
C GLY A 310 0.89 6.44 31.87
N LEU A 311 0.01 6.22 30.89
CA LEU A 311 -0.68 7.30 30.19
C LEU A 311 -1.89 7.78 31.01
N GLY A 312 -1.94 9.08 31.28
CA GLY A 312 -3.09 9.74 31.88
C GLY A 312 -4.26 9.94 30.92
N ASN A 313 -5.41 10.32 31.49
CA ASN A 313 -6.53 10.86 30.72
C ASN A 313 -6.08 12.14 29.98
N PRO A 314 -6.63 12.39 28.78
CA PRO A 314 -6.30 13.60 28.01
C PRO A 314 -6.72 14.88 28.75
#